data_AF-A0A8T6NG84-F1
#
_entry.id   AF-A0A8T6NG84-F1
#
_cell.length_a   1.000
_cell.length_b   1.000
_cell.length_c   1.000
_cell.angle_alpha   90.00
_cell.angle_beta   90.00
_cell.angle_gamma   90.00
#
_symmetry.space_group_name_H-M   'P 1'
#
loop_
_entity.id
_entity.type
_entity.pdbx_description
1 polymer ?
#
loop_
_entity_poly.entity_id
_entity_poly.type
_entity_poly.pdbx_seq_one_letter_code
_entity_poly.pdbx_strand_id
1 'polypeptide(L)'
;MSGCQRQCDWDDNDVCRTCGIDYSPPKPNAESKQQDASNLVTESGESPSTNSDDDQSEEPEPHQYENPLRPFHLAFPVDDLPIARKFYTEVLGCTTGREKEESCVFNFHGHQIVAHRVPKMPDLSTNPVDGKAVPAHHFGLVLKWDEW
;
A
#
# COMPACT_ATOMS: atom_id res chain seq x y z
N MET A 1 -21.59 12.58 17.99
CA MET A 1 -20.27 11.92 18.01
C MET A 1 -19.42 12.55 16.91
N SER A 2 -18.81 13.70 17.19
CA SER A 2 -17.95 14.43 16.25
C SER A 2 -16.52 14.37 16.77
N GLY A 3 -15.63 13.65 16.09
CA GLY A 3 -14.22 13.65 16.47
C GLY A 3 -13.48 12.34 16.23
N CYS A 4 -13.66 11.72 15.07
CA CYS A 4 -12.63 10.86 14.47
C CYS A 4 -12.89 10.70 12.96
N GLN A 5 -13.02 11.82 12.25
CA GLN A 5 -12.91 11.82 10.80
C GLN A 5 -11.65 12.60 10.48
N ARG A 6 -10.61 11.85 10.11
CA ARG A 6 -9.36 12.34 9.50
C ARG A 6 -8.38 12.99 10.49
N GLN A 7 -7.50 12.18 11.07
CA GLN A 7 -6.26 12.66 11.69
C GLN A 7 -5.29 13.31 10.68
N CYS A 8 -5.60 13.26 9.38
CA CYS A 8 -4.81 13.87 8.33
C CYS A 8 -5.73 14.64 7.38
N ASP A 9 -5.45 15.93 7.23
CA ASP A 9 -6.07 16.83 6.26
C ASP A 9 -5.44 16.58 4.88
N TRP A 10 -6.23 16.13 3.89
CA TRP A 10 -5.77 15.72 2.56
C TRP A 10 -6.27 16.75 1.53
N ASP A 11 -5.51 16.96 0.45
CA ASP A 11 -5.97 17.72 -0.70
C ASP A 11 -6.67 16.82 -1.74
N ASP A 12 -7.13 17.43 -2.84
CA ASP A 12 -7.85 16.74 -3.91
C ASP A 12 -6.94 15.78 -4.73
N ASN A 13 -5.63 15.76 -4.45
CA ASN A 13 -4.64 14.87 -5.07
C ASN A 13 -4.16 13.78 -4.09
N ASP A 14 -4.92 13.50 -3.03
CA ASP A 14 -4.56 12.54 -1.98
C ASP A 14 -3.23 12.86 -1.25
N VAL A 15 -2.76 14.11 -1.30
CA VAL A 15 -1.58 14.55 -0.56
C VAL A 15 -2.00 15.10 0.80
N CYS A 16 -1.38 14.63 1.88
CA CYS A 16 -1.67 15.18 3.20
C CYS A 16 -1.05 16.57 3.39
N ARG A 17 -1.89 17.60 3.57
CA ARG A 17 -1.50 19.00 3.78
C ARG A 17 -0.63 19.23 5.03
N THR A 18 -0.72 18.34 6.01
CA THR A 18 0.04 18.45 7.27
C THR A 18 1.41 17.77 7.21
N CYS A 19 1.55 16.67 6.46
CA CYS A 19 2.78 15.87 6.46
C CYS A 19 3.46 15.72 5.09
N GLY A 20 2.82 16.17 4.00
CA GLY A 20 3.37 16.15 2.64
C GLY A 20 3.40 14.78 1.96
N ILE A 21 2.92 13.72 2.62
CA ILE A 21 2.91 12.36 2.05
C ILE A 21 1.81 12.26 0.99
N ASP A 22 2.18 11.77 -0.19
CA ASP A 22 1.29 11.39 -1.29
C ASP A 22 0.74 9.97 -1.05
N TYR A 23 -0.58 9.87 -0.94
CA TYR A 23 -1.31 8.61 -0.74
C TYR A 23 -2.02 8.13 -2.00
N SER A 24 -1.74 8.73 -3.16
CA SER A 24 -2.29 8.28 -4.43
C SER A 24 -1.96 6.81 -4.66
N PRO A 25 -2.89 6.02 -5.24
CA PRO A 25 -2.57 4.66 -5.64
C PRO A 25 -1.27 4.59 -6.44
N PRO A 26 -0.46 3.52 -6.30
CA PRO A 26 0.73 3.34 -7.11
C PRO A 26 0.38 3.48 -8.59
N LYS A 27 1.07 4.37 -9.30
CA LYS A 27 0.86 4.53 -10.74
C LYS A 27 1.16 3.18 -11.40
N PRO A 28 0.31 2.70 -12.33
CA PRO A 28 0.60 1.47 -13.04
C PRO A 28 1.96 1.60 -13.73
N ASN A 29 2.83 0.61 -13.50
CA ASN A 29 4.19 0.65 -13.99
C ASN A 29 4.17 0.73 -15.53
N ALA A 30 4.93 1.67 -16.11
CA ALA A 30 4.92 1.92 -17.56
C ALA A 30 5.49 0.75 -18.39
N GLU A 31 6.04 -0.27 -17.73
CA GLU A 31 6.81 -1.37 -18.34
C GLU A 31 5.97 -2.56 -18.82
N SER A 32 4.65 -2.60 -18.59
CA SER A 32 3.82 -3.75 -18.99
C SER A 32 3.24 -3.68 -20.42
N LYS A 33 3.67 -2.74 -21.26
CA LYS A 33 3.05 -2.50 -22.60
C LYS A 33 3.83 -2.99 -23.82
N GLN A 34 4.88 -3.80 -23.67
CA GLN A 34 5.65 -4.23 -24.85
C GLN A 34 6.08 -5.69 -24.80
N GLN A 35 5.10 -6.58 -24.97
CA GLN A 35 5.31 -7.93 -25.50
C GLN A 35 3.95 -8.51 -25.91
N ASP A 36 3.40 -8.03 -27.03
CA ASP A 36 2.48 -8.80 -27.87
C ASP A 36 2.27 -8.04 -29.18
N ALA A 37 3.34 -7.95 -29.97
CA ALA A 37 3.28 -7.47 -31.34
C ALA A 37 4.33 -8.21 -32.18
N SER A 38 4.17 -9.51 -32.32
CA SER A 38 4.80 -10.26 -33.41
C SER A 38 4.04 -11.55 -33.68
N ASN A 39 3.07 -11.49 -34.58
CA ASN A 39 2.83 -12.54 -35.58
C ASN A 39 2.03 -11.94 -36.73
N LEU A 40 2.79 -11.40 -37.68
CA LEU A 40 2.31 -11.00 -39.00
C LEU A 40 2.27 -12.28 -39.85
N VAL A 41 1.08 -12.79 -40.15
CA VAL A 41 0.88 -13.73 -41.26
C VAL A 41 -0.19 -13.14 -42.18
N THR A 42 0.24 -12.89 -43.40
CA THR A 42 -0.57 -12.51 -44.55
C THR A 42 -1.46 -13.67 -44.98
N GLU A 43 -2.75 -13.43 -45.22
CA GLU A 43 -3.51 -14.15 -46.25
C GLU A 43 -4.76 -13.37 -46.66
N SER A 44 -4.95 -13.31 -47.97
CA SER A 44 -6.02 -12.66 -48.73
C SER A 44 -7.28 -13.52 -48.83
N GLY A 45 -8.47 -12.93 -48.81
CA GLY A 45 -9.67 -13.58 -49.39
C GLY A 45 -11.00 -13.24 -48.72
N GLU A 46 -11.84 -12.51 -49.46
CA GLU A 46 -13.31 -12.60 -49.58
C GLU A 46 -14.23 -12.66 -48.35
N SER A 47 -15.14 -11.67 -48.27
CA SER A 47 -16.43 -11.76 -47.56
C SER A 47 -17.39 -12.72 -48.30
N PRO A 48 -18.28 -13.42 -47.58
CA PRO A 48 -19.69 -13.04 -47.68
C PRO A 48 -20.47 -13.15 -46.36
N SER A 49 -21.59 -12.42 -46.32
CA SER A 49 -22.60 -12.42 -45.28
C SER A 49 -23.27 -13.80 -45.08
N THR A 50 -23.76 -14.09 -43.86
CA THR A 50 -25.17 -14.45 -43.57
C THR A 50 -25.40 -14.86 -42.10
N ASN A 51 -26.31 -14.12 -41.46
CA ASN A 51 -27.41 -14.50 -40.55
C ASN A 51 -27.25 -15.23 -39.20
N SER A 52 -28.12 -14.72 -38.30
CA SER A 52 -28.97 -15.35 -37.27
C SER A 52 -28.36 -15.70 -35.91
N ASP A 53 -28.77 -14.88 -34.93
CA ASP A 53 -29.34 -15.28 -33.65
C ASP A 53 -28.61 -16.37 -32.87
N ASP A 54 -27.44 -16.02 -32.32
CA ASP A 54 -26.86 -16.72 -31.18
C ASP A 54 -26.92 -15.79 -29.96
N ASP A 55 -27.77 -16.16 -29.01
CA ASP A 55 -27.89 -15.67 -27.64
C ASP A 55 -26.57 -15.97 -26.90
N GLN A 56 -25.56 -15.13 -27.12
CA GLN A 56 -24.36 -15.12 -26.32
C GLN A 56 -24.68 -14.35 -25.03
N SER A 57 -25.00 -15.10 -23.99
CA SER A 57 -24.82 -14.63 -22.62
C SER A 57 -23.37 -14.18 -22.47
N GLU A 58 -23.14 -12.87 -22.58
CA GLU A 58 -21.86 -12.26 -22.26
C GLU A 58 -21.51 -12.63 -20.80
N GLU A 59 -20.57 -13.57 -20.64
CA GLU A 59 -19.90 -13.77 -19.36
C GLU A 59 -19.32 -12.41 -18.94
N PRO A 60 -19.69 -11.86 -17.78
CA PRO A 60 -19.19 -10.54 -17.41
C PRO A 60 -17.67 -10.60 -17.31
N GLU A 61 -17.01 -9.81 -18.16
CA GLU A 61 -15.58 -9.50 -18.11
C GLU A 61 -15.14 -9.38 -16.64
N PRO A 62 -14.01 -9.98 -16.23
CA PRO A 62 -13.61 -10.03 -14.84
C PRO A 62 -13.48 -8.59 -14.36
N HIS A 63 -14.47 -8.15 -13.60
CA HIS A 63 -14.53 -6.81 -13.06
C HIS A 63 -13.19 -6.55 -12.37
N GLN A 64 -12.36 -5.72 -13.01
CA GLN A 64 -11.20 -5.10 -12.41
C GLN A 64 -11.77 -4.19 -11.33
N TYR A 65 -12.13 -4.78 -10.19
CA TYR A 65 -12.44 -4.05 -8.99
C TYR A 65 -11.12 -3.44 -8.52
N GLU A 66 -10.72 -2.34 -9.16
CA GLU A 66 -9.80 -1.38 -8.57
C GLU A 66 -10.52 -0.72 -7.40
N ASN A 67 -10.68 -1.46 -6.32
CA ASN A 67 -10.83 -0.89 -5.01
C ASN A 67 -9.42 -0.87 -4.40
N PRO A 68 -8.58 0.14 -4.72
CA PRO A 68 -7.23 0.19 -4.20
C PRO A 68 -7.31 0.14 -2.68
N LEU A 69 -6.53 -0.76 -2.07
CA LEU A 69 -6.46 -0.90 -0.63
C LEU A 69 -6.22 0.48 -0.01
N ARG A 70 -7.17 0.93 0.82
CA ARG A 70 -7.09 2.25 1.43
C ARG A 70 -5.90 2.27 2.41
N PRO A 71 -5.07 3.33 2.38
CA PRO A 71 -3.98 3.47 3.33
C PRO A 71 -4.45 3.39 4.78
N PHE A 72 -3.74 2.63 5.61
CA PHE A 72 -3.98 2.64 7.04
C PHE A 72 -3.13 3.71 7.74
N HIS A 73 -3.58 4.09 8.93
CA HIS A 73 -2.85 4.92 9.87
C HIS A 73 -2.55 4.12 11.15
N LEU A 74 -1.28 4.01 11.54
CA LEU A 74 -0.88 3.31 12.77
C LEU A 74 0.12 4.13 13.58
N ALA A 75 -0.27 4.51 14.80
CA ALA A 75 0.64 5.10 15.77
C ALA A 75 1.20 4.03 16.71
N PHE A 76 2.50 4.10 17.01
CA PHE A 76 3.18 3.14 17.88
C PHE A 76 4.25 3.83 18.76
N PRO A 77 4.48 3.33 19.99
CA PRO A 77 5.50 3.88 20.88
C PRO A 77 6.91 3.44 20.47
N VAL A 78 7.89 4.31 20.70
CA VAL A 78 9.32 4.01 20.64
C VAL A 78 10.00 4.59 21.88
N ASP A 79 11.10 4.00 22.31
CA ASP A 79 11.96 4.54 23.37
C ASP A 79 13.03 5.49 22.81
N ASP A 80 13.54 5.21 21.62
CA ASP A 80 14.54 6.01 20.90
C ASP A 80 14.08 6.35 19.47
N LEU A 81 13.71 7.62 19.26
CA LEU A 81 13.22 8.10 17.98
C LEU A 81 14.33 8.18 16.90
N PRO A 82 15.56 8.64 17.18
CA PRO A 82 16.68 8.54 16.24
C PRO A 82 16.94 7.12 15.72
N ILE A 83 16.95 6.12 16.60
CA ILE A 83 17.14 4.70 16.21
C ILE A 83 15.98 4.24 15.34
N ALA A 84 14.74 4.52 15.76
CA ALA A 84 13.56 4.16 14.97
C ALA A 84 13.62 4.80 13.58
N ARG A 85 13.91 6.11 13.49
CA ARG A 85 14.04 6.81 12.20
C ARG A 85 15.04 6.12 11.29
N LYS A 86 16.25 5.87 11.80
CA LYS A 86 17.30 5.19 11.03
C LYS A 86 16.83 3.85 10.51
N PHE A 87 16.20 3.03 11.35
CA PHE A 87 15.67 1.74 10.94
C PHE A 87 14.63 1.88 9.83
N TYR A 88 13.61 2.71 10.00
CA TYR A 88 12.56 2.86 9.01
C TYR A 88 13.07 3.46 7.69
N THR A 89 14.00 4.40 7.71
CA THR A 89 14.49 5.06 6.49
C THR A 89 15.61 4.32 5.78
N GLU A 90 16.58 3.77 6.53
CA GLU A 90 17.77 3.15 5.94
C GLU A 90 17.62 1.64 5.75
N VAL A 91 16.84 0.96 6.59
CA VAL A 91 16.63 -0.49 6.49
C VAL A 91 15.35 -0.79 5.70
N LEU A 92 14.24 -0.13 6.01
CA LEU A 92 12.95 -0.39 5.36
C LEU A 92 12.63 0.54 4.18
N GLY A 93 13.53 1.47 3.85
CA GLY A 93 13.40 2.38 2.70
C GLY A 93 12.22 3.36 2.80
N CYS A 94 11.69 3.60 3.99
CA CYS A 94 10.58 4.53 4.19
C CYS A 94 11.05 5.98 4.04
N THR A 95 10.17 6.85 3.54
CA THR A 95 10.39 8.30 3.61
C THR A 95 9.73 8.89 4.85
N THR A 96 10.22 10.04 5.30
CA THR A 96 9.64 10.75 6.45
C THR A 96 8.73 11.88 5.98
N GLY A 97 7.65 12.09 6.73
CA GLY A 97 6.80 13.27 6.62
C GLY A 97 7.15 14.28 7.71
N ARG A 98 6.13 14.71 8.46
CA ARG A 98 6.31 15.63 9.59
C ARG A 98 7.16 15.00 10.70
N GLU A 99 8.15 15.75 11.16
CA GLU A 99 9.06 15.38 12.25
C GLU A 99 8.94 16.38 13.40
N LYS A 100 8.99 15.86 14.64
CA LYS A 100 9.05 16.61 15.89
C LYS A 100 10.03 15.92 16.83
N GLU A 101 10.42 16.60 17.91
CA GLU A 101 11.29 16.03 18.94
C GLU A 101 10.76 14.69 19.50
N GLU A 102 9.45 14.58 19.72
CA GLU A 102 8.83 13.39 20.33
C GLU A 102 8.02 12.54 19.33
N SER A 103 8.04 12.84 18.03
CA SER A 103 7.31 12.01 17.05
C SER A 103 7.81 12.14 15.62
N CYS A 104 7.67 11.07 14.83
CA CYS A 104 8.01 11.06 13.42
C CYS A 104 6.94 10.32 12.62
N VAL A 105 6.46 10.93 11.54
CA VAL A 105 5.56 10.30 10.56
C VAL A 105 6.40 9.66 9.47
N PHE A 106 6.09 8.41 9.10
CA PHE A 106 6.72 7.69 8.00
C PHE A 106 5.69 7.35 6.92
N ASN A 107 6.11 7.45 5.66
CA ASN A 107 5.47 6.76 4.55
C ASN A 107 6.00 5.32 4.50
N PHE A 108 5.17 4.39 4.95
CA PHE A 108 5.44 2.97 5.04
C PHE A 108 4.81 2.27 3.82
N HIS A 109 5.43 2.45 2.66
CA HIS A 109 5.00 1.85 1.39
C HIS A 109 3.53 2.18 1.03
N GLY A 110 3.18 3.47 1.13
CA GLY A 110 1.82 3.97 0.87
C GLY A 110 0.93 4.00 2.10
N HIS A 111 1.40 3.52 3.25
CA HIS A 111 0.69 3.61 4.53
C HIS A 111 1.31 4.66 5.45
N GLN A 112 0.52 5.20 6.37
CA GLN A 112 1.01 6.16 7.34
C GLN A 112 1.28 5.48 8.67
N ILE A 113 2.53 5.48 9.13
CA ILE A 113 2.84 5.08 10.50
C ILE A 113 3.48 6.22 11.27
N VAL A 114 3.22 6.30 12.57
CA VAL A 114 3.70 7.40 13.41
C VAL A 114 4.38 6.82 14.65
N ALA A 115 5.69 7.03 14.74
CA ALA A 115 6.43 6.74 15.95
C ALA A 115 6.24 7.87 16.95
N HIS A 116 5.85 7.53 18.18
CA HIS A 116 5.78 8.45 19.32
C HIS A 116 6.82 8.03 20.35
N ARG A 117 7.75 8.93 20.67
CA ARG A 117 8.71 8.67 21.74
C ARG A 117 8.00 8.70 23.10
N VAL A 118 8.22 7.65 23.89
CA VAL A 118 7.65 7.52 25.23
C VAL A 118 8.76 7.34 26.26
N PRO A 119 8.59 7.86 27.49
CA PRO A 119 9.60 7.71 28.55
C PRO A 119 9.71 6.26 29.06
N LYS A 120 8.68 5.44 28.84
CA LYS A 120 8.65 4.02 29.20
C LYS A 120 7.79 3.25 28.19
N MET A 121 8.34 2.16 27.66
CA MET A 121 7.60 1.27 26.77
C MET A 121 6.48 0.52 27.52
N PRO A 122 5.34 0.26 26.86
CA PRO A 122 4.28 -0.55 27.45
C PRO A 122 4.73 -2.02 27.59
N ASP A 123 4.15 -2.71 28.57
CA ASP A 123 4.36 -4.15 28.71
C ASP A 123 3.71 -4.89 27.52
N LEU A 124 4.48 -5.75 26.85
CA LEU A 124 4.00 -6.50 25.70
C LEU A 124 3.31 -7.78 26.16
N SER A 125 2.01 -7.87 25.89
CA SER A 125 1.29 -9.14 25.98
C SER A 125 1.82 -10.10 24.91
N THR A 126 1.88 -11.40 25.24
CA THR A 126 2.32 -12.44 24.30
C THR A 126 1.28 -13.54 24.22
N ASN A 127 1.21 -14.18 23.05
CA ASN A 127 0.41 -15.37 22.81
C ASN A 127 1.32 -16.54 22.40
N PRO A 128 0.99 -17.79 22.78
CA PRO A 128 1.74 -18.95 22.33
C PRO A 128 1.44 -19.24 20.86
N VAL A 129 2.47 -19.25 20.02
CA VAL A 129 2.43 -19.70 18.62
C VAL A 129 3.58 -20.66 18.41
N ASP A 130 3.29 -21.91 18.04
CA ASP A 130 4.27 -22.98 17.84
C ASP A 130 5.27 -23.14 19.02
N GLY A 131 4.76 -23.02 20.24
CA GLY A 131 5.56 -23.12 21.47
C GLY A 131 6.43 -21.88 21.78
N LYS A 132 6.31 -20.80 21.01
CA LYS A 132 7.01 -19.53 21.22
C LYS A 132 6.06 -18.45 21.74
N ALA A 133 6.54 -17.60 22.64
CA ALA A 133 5.82 -16.42 23.11
C ALA A 133 5.96 -15.28 22.09
N VAL A 134 4.93 -15.07 21.27
CA VAL A 134 4.93 -14.03 20.23
C VAL A 134 4.22 -12.77 20.77
N PRO A 135 4.82 -11.57 20.68
CA PRO A 135 4.15 -10.33 21.05
C PRO A 135 2.83 -10.16 20.29
N ALA A 136 1.73 -9.91 21.01
CA ALA A 136 0.42 -9.69 20.39
C ALA A 136 0.39 -8.40 19.56
N HIS A 137 1.15 -7.39 19.99
CA HIS A 137 1.29 -6.11 19.29
C HIS A 137 2.45 -6.18 18.30
N HIS A 138 2.16 -6.60 17.07
CA HIS A 138 3.12 -6.54 15.96
C HIS A 138 2.41 -6.07 14.67
N PHE A 139 3.18 -5.46 13.79
CA PHE A 139 2.78 -5.06 12.45
C PHE A 139 4.00 -5.13 11.55
N GLY A 140 3.80 -5.20 10.24
CA GLY A 140 4.89 -5.24 9.28
C GLY A 140 4.40 -5.21 7.85
N LEU A 141 5.34 -5.18 6.92
CA LEU A 141 5.07 -5.40 5.51
C LEU A 141 5.20 -6.89 5.23
N VAL A 142 4.24 -7.42 4.49
CA VAL A 142 4.40 -8.72 3.84
C VAL A 142 5.09 -8.44 2.51
N LEU A 143 6.38 -8.75 2.44
CA LEU A 143 7.20 -8.56 1.24
C LEU A 143 7.18 -9.82 0.37
N LYS A 144 7.46 -9.64 -0.92
CA LYS A 144 7.78 -10.79 -1.77
C LYS A 144 9.15 -11.36 -1.38
N TRP A 145 9.40 -12.60 -1.79
CA TRP A 145 10.64 -13.30 -1.47
C TRP A 145 11.91 -12.62 -2.00
N ASP A 146 11.82 -11.94 -3.14
CA ASP A 146 12.90 -11.20 -3.78
C ASP A 146 13.12 -9.79 -3.22
N GLU A 147 12.20 -9.33 -2.36
CA GLU A 147 12.26 -8.04 -1.68
C GLU A 147 12.75 -8.16 -0.22
N TRP A 148 12.99 -9.39 0.27
CA TRP A 148 13.51 -9.69 1.61
C TRP A 148 15.05 -9.79 1.65
#